data_AF-A0A937Z7J8-F1
#
_entry.id   AF-A0A937Z7J8-F1
#
_cell.length_a   1.000
_cell.length_b   1.000
_cell.length_c   1.000
_cell.angle_alpha   90.00
_cell.angle_beta   90.00
_cell.angle_gamma   90.00
#
_symmetry.space_group_name_H-M   'P 1'
#
loop_
_entity.id
_entity.type
_entity.pdbx_description
1 polymer ?
#
loop_
_entity_poly.entity_id
_entity_poly.type
_entity_poly.pdbx_seq_one_letter_code
_entity_poly.pdbx_strand_id
1 'polypeptide(L)'
;MEQLEFWISKGCLVPKPGPEDGKPLPERIFLMRHNLVKVSAGLSGATVKWHAGSANWASLYFAKEWIGAFTGPYTLSYYLSGWFNETIADAVDARDRIDQLIAKSDLHLSSRIYTQSFDPGVRVLPDLLRRTLEEGAAPEEFSIDCSVDEESGRVKVERIGQNSAIARLWGLSPVSTPCLSGTNYDKVTTKGYLEALKTGRPYYDHVYAAMMGRDGEVSWIPYQRIVLPHVEKPGQGKWVSVVSQITPVEIAVV
;
A
#
# COMPACT_ATOMS: atom_id res chain seq x y z
N MET A 1 -11.01 38.14 0.65
CA MET A 1 -10.54 37.84 2.02
C MET A 1 -9.53 36.71 1.90
N GLU A 2 -8.36 36.84 2.52
CA GLU A 2 -7.32 35.81 2.47
C GLU A 2 -7.76 34.54 3.18
N GLN A 3 -7.35 33.39 2.64
CA GLN A 3 -7.52 32.10 3.26
C GLN A 3 -6.55 32.00 4.45
N LEU A 4 -7.09 31.76 5.65
CA LEU A 4 -6.28 31.54 6.84
C LEU A 4 -5.69 30.13 6.79
N GLU A 5 -4.43 30.00 7.21
CA GLU A 5 -3.71 28.73 7.28
C GLU A 5 -3.13 28.54 8.68
N PHE A 6 -3.42 27.39 9.27
CA PHE A 6 -2.98 26.99 10.60
C PHE A 6 -2.32 25.62 10.55
N TRP A 7 -1.31 25.44 11.38
CA TRP A 7 -0.58 24.18 11.51
C TRP A 7 -0.65 23.71 12.96
N ILE A 8 -0.86 22.42 13.16
CA ILE A 8 -1.05 21.82 14.49
C ILE A 8 -0.02 20.70 14.67
N SER A 9 0.74 20.77 15.76
CA SER A 9 1.69 19.74 16.19
C SER A 9 1.46 19.41 17.65
N LYS A 10 1.45 18.12 17.99
CA LYS A 10 1.32 17.63 19.38
C LYS A 10 0.13 18.26 20.14
N GLY A 11 -0.97 18.49 19.45
CA GLY A 11 -2.19 19.08 20.03
C GLY A 11 -2.14 20.59 20.25
N CYS A 12 -1.19 21.30 19.66
CA CYS A 12 -1.06 22.75 19.78
C CYS A 12 -0.88 23.41 18.41
N LEU A 13 -1.33 24.66 18.28
CA LEU A 13 -1.00 25.50 17.13
C LEU A 13 0.50 25.78 17.09
N VAL A 14 1.08 25.64 15.91
CA VAL A 14 2.48 25.94 15.65
C VAL A 14 2.61 26.88 14.46
N PRO A 15 3.67 27.70 14.40
CA PRO A 15 4.01 28.43 13.18
C PRO A 15 4.17 27.46 12.01
N LYS A 16 3.83 27.92 10.80
CA LYS A 16 4.17 27.18 9.58
C LYS A 16 5.68 26.89 9.60
N PRO A 17 6.11 25.63 9.50
CA PRO A 17 7.52 25.32 9.56
C PRO A 17 8.24 26.03 8.41
N GLY A 18 9.29 26.77 8.75
CA GLY A 18 10.12 27.46 7.77
C GLY A 18 11.08 26.51 7.07
N PRO A 19 11.67 26.95 5.94
CA PRO A 19 12.82 26.27 5.35
C PRO A 19 13.97 26.18 6.36
N GLU A 20 14.59 25.02 6.53
CA GLU A 20 15.89 24.94 7.21
C GLU A 20 17.01 25.61 6.37
N ASP A 21 16.85 25.65 5.04
CA ASP A 21 17.87 26.15 4.08
C ASP A 21 17.37 27.26 3.11
N GLY A 22 16.32 28.00 3.48
CA GLY A 22 15.75 29.06 2.64
C GLY A 22 14.95 28.62 1.40
N LYS A 23 14.87 27.30 1.11
CA LYS A 23 14.02 26.74 0.04
C LYS A 23 12.65 26.30 0.58
N PRO A 24 11.52 26.75 0.00
CA PRO A 24 10.20 26.33 0.45
C PRO A 24 10.03 24.82 0.30
N LEU A 25 9.76 24.14 1.42
CA LEU A 25 9.49 22.71 1.42
C LEU A 25 8.06 22.45 0.92
N PRO A 26 7.84 21.41 0.09
CA PRO A 26 6.51 20.98 -0.31
C PRO A 26 5.63 20.64 0.91
N GLU A 27 4.35 21.02 0.86
CA GLU A 27 3.37 20.80 1.94
C GLU A 27 3.34 19.35 2.46
N ARG A 28 3.46 18.38 1.54
CA ARG A 28 3.53 16.95 1.87
C ARG A 28 4.63 16.60 2.86
N ILE A 29 5.76 17.33 2.87
CA ILE A 29 6.85 17.07 3.81
C ILE A 29 6.36 17.36 5.23
N PHE A 30 5.67 18.48 5.44
CA PHE A 30 5.13 18.86 6.74
C PHE A 30 4.08 17.88 7.25
N LEU A 31 3.20 17.42 6.37
CA LEU A 31 2.14 16.46 6.72
C LEU A 31 2.69 15.05 6.97
N MET A 32 3.61 14.57 6.13
CA MET A 32 4.10 13.17 6.16
C MET A 32 5.29 12.96 7.09
N ARG A 33 6.29 13.86 7.08
CA ARG A 33 7.54 13.70 7.84
C ARG A 33 7.53 14.42 9.17
N HIS A 34 6.86 15.57 9.25
CA HIS A 34 6.75 16.36 10.48
C HIS A 34 5.45 16.11 11.24
N ASN A 35 4.61 15.18 10.74
CA ASN A 35 3.42 14.69 11.44
C ASN A 35 2.41 15.79 11.78
N LEU A 36 2.37 16.84 10.96
CA LEU A 36 1.50 18.00 11.19
C LEU A 36 0.10 17.78 10.62
N VAL A 37 -0.86 18.44 11.26
CA VAL A 37 -2.21 18.62 10.74
C VAL A 37 -2.34 20.08 10.30
N LYS A 38 -2.83 20.31 9.08
CA LYS A 38 -3.10 21.64 8.56
C LYS A 38 -4.60 21.91 8.63
N VAL A 39 -4.98 23.13 9.02
CA VAL A 39 -6.34 23.63 8.90
C VAL A 39 -6.31 24.88 8.06
N SER A 40 -7.12 24.94 7.00
CA SER A 40 -7.31 26.14 6.19
C SER A 40 -8.76 26.58 6.27
N ALA A 41 -9.01 27.88 6.45
CA ALA A 41 -10.37 28.40 6.55
C ALA A 41 -10.53 29.68 5.73
N GLY A 42 -11.67 29.81 5.07
CA GLY A 42 -12.02 30.98 4.28
C GLY A 42 -13.51 31.03 3.96
N LEU A 43 -13.89 31.92 3.04
CA LEU A 43 -15.30 32.11 2.65
C LEU A 43 -15.92 30.86 2.00
N SER A 44 -15.10 29.98 1.42
CA SER A 44 -15.54 28.74 0.77
C SER A 44 -15.69 27.57 1.73
N GLY A 45 -15.45 27.77 3.03
CA GLY A 45 -15.46 26.73 4.05
C GLY A 45 -14.10 26.50 4.71
N ALA A 46 -14.02 25.40 5.45
CA ALA A 46 -12.81 24.99 6.17
C ALA A 46 -12.31 23.63 5.67
N THR A 47 -11.00 23.45 5.61
CA THR A 47 -10.35 22.21 5.21
C THR A 47 -9.41 21.75 6.30
N VAL A 48 -9.58 20.52 6.80
CA VAL A 48 -8.62 19.85 7.67
C VAL A 48 -7.83 18.86 6.84
N LYS A 49 -6.50 18.99 6.83
CA LYS A 49 -5.61 18.19 6.02
C LYS A 49 -4.54 17.48 6.84
N TRP A 50 -4.40 16.17 6.68
CA TRP A 50 -3.42 15.38 7.43
C TRP A 50 -2.97 14.12 6.68
N HIS A 51 -1.93 13.47 7.19
CA HIS A 51 -1.55 12.14 6.76
C HIS A 51 -1.96 11.12 7.85
N ALA A 52 -2.91 10.25 7.56
CA ALA A 52 -3.52 9.33 8.52
C ALA A 52 -2.49 8.39 9.18
N GLY A 53 -1.44 7.97 8.46
CA GLY A 53 -0.40 7.08 8.99
C GLY A 53 0.72 7.76 9.76
N SER A 54 0.71 9.09 9.88
CA SER A 54 1.80 9.84 10.53
C SER A 54 1.32 11.02 11.37
N ALA A 55 0.05 11.43 11.26
CA ALA A 55 -0.51 12.50 12.05
C ALA A 55 -0.37 12.21 13.54
N ASN A 56 0.05 13.24 14.28
CA ASN A 56 0.00 13.18 15.72
C ASN A 56 -1.46 13.15 16.19
N TRP A 57 -1.87 12.11 16.92
CA TRP A 57 -3.25 11.95 17.39
C TRP A 57 -3.76 13.13 18.19
N ALA A 58 -2.93 13.71 19.06
CA ALA A 58 -3.32 14.92 19.81
C ALA A 58 -3.60 16.10 18.87
N SER A 59 -2.84 16.25 17.77
CA SER A 59 -3.14 17.26 16.74
C SER A 59 -4.45 17.01 16.02
N LEU A 60 -4.80 15.75 15.74
CA LEU A 60 -6.03 15.43 15.03
C LEU A 60 -7.26 15.58 15.94
N TYR A 61 -7.16 15.19 17.22
CA TYR A 61 -8.18 15.48 18.23
C TYR A 61 -8.34 16.99 18.44
N PHE A 62 -7.25 17.74 18.50
CA PHE A 62 -7.32 19.21 18.57
C PHE A 62 -8.03 19.78 17.34
N ALA A 63 -7.65 19.36 16.13
CA ALA A 63 -8.29 19.81 14.89
C ALA A 63 -9.78 19.46 14.86
N LYS A 64 -10.16 18.27 15.33
CA LYS A 64 -11.55 17.83 15.45
C LYS A 64 -12.35 18.77 16.36
N GLU A 65 -11.87 19.03 17.57
CA GLU A 65 -12.56 19.91 18.50
C GLU A 65 -12.64 21.35 17.98
N TRP A 66 -11.63 21.76 17.22
CA TRP A 66 -11.49 23.13 16.76
C TRP A 66 -12.22 23.45 15.45
N ILE A 67 -12.49 22.46 14.59
CA ILE A 67 -13.07 22.70 13.25
C ILE A 67 -14.42 23.43 13.29
N GLY A 68 -15.21 23.22 14.36
CA GLY A 68 -16.50 23.88 14.56
C GLY A 68 -16.41 25.39 14.81
N ALA A 69 -15.21 25.94 15.03
CA ALA A 69 -14.99 27.38 15.12
C ALA A 69 -15.03 28.09 13.74
N PHE A 70 -15.03 27.33 12.64
CA PHE A 70 -15.06 27.86 11.27
C PHE A 70 -16.43 27.64 10.62
N THR A 71 -16.75 28.47 9.63
CA THR A 71 -17.95 28.30 8.81
C THR A 71 -17.75 27.18 7.79
N GLY A 72 -18.74 26.29 7.65
CA GLY A 72 -18.75 25.24 6.64
C GLY A 72 -18.91 25.77 5.20
N PRO A 73 -18.80 24.90 4.19
CA PRO A 73 -18.66 23.44 4.31
C PRO A 73 -17.27 22.99 4.77
N TYR A 74 -17.20 21.80 5.36
CA TYR A 74 -15.99 21.23 5.96
C TYR A 74 -15.40 20.16 5.05
N THR A 75 -14.19 20.36 4.56
CA THR A 75 -13.47 19.39 3.74
C THR A 75 -12.44 18.65 4.59
N LEU A 76 -12.56 17.33 4.66
CA LEU A 76 -11.55 16.46 5.24
C LEU A 76 -10.65 15.95 4.11
N SER A 77 -9.39 16.37 4.11
CA SER A 77 -8.39 16.00 3.10
C SER A 77 -7.32 15.16 3.74
N TYR A 78 -7.37 13.84 3.63
CA TYR A 78 -6.44 12.98 4.35
C TYR A 78 -5.72 12.02 3.43
N TYR A 79 -4.42 11.87 3.68
CA TYR A 79 -3.59 10.92 2.99
C TYR A 79 -3.55 9.61 3.76
N LEU A 80 -3.77 8.50 3.07
CA LEU A 80 -3.67 7.17 3.64
C LEU A 80 -2.95 6.23 2.68
N SER A 81 -3.56 6.03 1.52
CA SER A 81 -3.04 5.30 0.36
C SER A 81 -3.33 6.16 -0.89
N GLY A 82 -3.05 7.46 -0.79
CA GLY A 82 -3.58 8.49 -1.69
C GLY A 82 -4.41 9.51 -0.93
N TRP A 83 -4.69 10.64 -1.60
CA TRP A 83 -5.46 11.75 -1.03
C TRP A 83 -6.95 11.53 -1.22
N PHE A 84 -7.66 11.42 -0.11
CA PHE A 84 -9.12 11.44 -0.08
C PHE A 84 -9.59 12.84 0.26
N ASN A 85 -10.67 13.29 -0.36
CA ASN A 85 -11.32 14.56 -0.06
C ASN A 85 -12.82 14.31 0.12
N GLU A 86 -13.33 14.59 1.31
CA GLU A 86 -14.75 14.49 1.64
C GLU A 86 -15.23 15.87 2.10
N THR A 87 -16.29 16.40 1.48
CA THR A 87 -16.89 17.67 1.87
C THR A 87 -18.21 17.42 2.57
N ILE A 88 -18.34 17.94 3.79
CA ILE A 88 -19.43 17.71 4.73
C ILE A 88 -20.04 19.06 5.08
N ALA A 89 -21.37 19.15 5.09
CA ALA A 89 -22.05 20.42 5.32
C ALA A 89 -21.96 20.87 6.79
N ASP A 90 -22.13 19.93 7.72
CA ASP A 90 -22.25 20.21 9.16
C ASP A 90 -20.97 19.90 9.94
N ALA A 91 -20.71 20.70 10.99
CA ALA A 91 -19.51 20.57 11.81
C ALA A 91 -19.53 19.31 12.69
N VAL A 92 -20.71 18.93 13.20
CA VAL A 92 -20.89 17.73 14.03
C VAL A 92 -20.60 16.49 13.19
N ASP A 93 -21.18 16.41 11.99
CA ASP A 93 -20.93 15.30 11.05
C ASP A 93 -19.44 15.21 10.66
N ALA A 94 -18.77 16.36 10.45
CA ALA A 94 -17.35 16.38 10.16
C ALA A 94 -16.50 15.88 11.34
N ARG A 95 -16.88 16.18 12.58
CA ARG A 95 -16.21 15.70 13.80
C ARG A 95 -16.40 14.21 14.00
N ASP A 96 -17.62 13.72 13.86
CA ASP A 96 -17.95 12.30 13.92
C ASP A 96 -17.19 11.53 12.84
N ARG A 97 -17.06 12.12 11.64
CA ARG A 97 -16.27 11.54 10.57
C ARG A 97 -14.79 11.46 10.92
N ILE A 98 -14.20 12.49 11.52
CA ILE A 98 -12.82 12.43 12.00
C ILE A 98 -12.66 11.33 13.07
N ASP A 99 -13.61 11.17 13.98
CA ASP A 99 -13.57 10.08 14.99
C ASP A 99 -13.64 8.69 14.33
N GLN A 100 -14.52 8.51 13.34
CA GLN A 100 -14.56 7.28 12.55
C GLN A 100 -13.23 7.03 11.81
N LEU A 101 -12.62 8.08 11.25
CA LEU A 101 -11.34 7.98 10.58
C LEU A 101 -10.22 7.65 11.57
N ILE A 102 -10.21 8.23 12.78
CA ILE A 102 -9.27 7.88 13.84
C ILE A 102 -9.44 6.40 14.21
N ALA A 103 -10.67 5.98 14.51
CA ALA A 103 -10.99 4.60 14.88
C ALA A 103 -10.66 3.58 13.77
N LYS A 104 -10.82 3.96 12.49
CA LYS A 104 -10.49 3.12 11.33
C LYS A 104 -9.02 3.21 10.89
N SER A 105 -8.31 4.29 11.22
CA SER A 105 -6.89 4.48 10.86
C SER A 105 -5.94 3.64 11.70
N ASP A 106 -6.45 2.95 12.74
CA ASP A 106 -5.81 1.77 13.34
C ASP A 106 -5.68 0.58 12.35
N LEU A 107 -6.27 0.69 11.15
CA LEU A 107 -6.06 -0.26 10.05
C LEU A 107 -5.19 0.37 8.95
N HIS A 108 -3.88 0.12 9.01
CA HIS A 108 -2.88 0.50 8.01
C HIS A 108 -3.26 0.06 6.58
N LEU A 109 -3.94 0.94 5.83
CA LEU A 109 -4.47 0.66 4.49
C LEU A 109 -3.39 0.51 3.41
N SER A 110 -2.23 1.16 3.56
CA SER A 110 -1.02 0.94 2.75
C SER A 110 -0.36 -0.43 2.96
N SER A 111 -0.94 -1.25 3.83
CA SER A 111 -0.47 -2.59 4.18
C SER A 111 -1.57 -3.65 4.10
N ARG A 112 -2.72 -3.32 3.49
CA ARG A 112 -3.78 -4.30 3.26
C ARG A 112 -3.46 -5.11 2.02
N ILE A 113 -3.17 -6.37 2.28
CA ILE A 113 -3.00 -7.42 1.29
C ILE A 113 -4.01 -8.49 1.63
N TYR A 114 -4.85 -8.82 0.67
CA TYR A 114 -5.75 -9.95 0.74
C TYR A 114 -5.23 -11.04 -0.19
N THR A 115 -5.15 -12.26 0.32
CA THR A 115 -4.80 -13.42 -0.49
C THR A 115 -5.86 -14.50 -0.32
N GLN A 116 -6.14 -15.22 -1.40
CA GLN A 116 -7.01 -16.38 -1.38
C GLN A 116 -6.45 -17.44 -2.30
N SER A 117 -6.14 -18.61 -1.74
CA SER A 117 -5.64 -19.76 -2.49
C SER A 117 -6.77 -20.50 -3.19
N PHE A 118 -6.49 -21.07 -4.35
CA PHE A 118 -7.45 -21.89 -5.08
C PHE A 118 -6.77 -23.14 -5.65
N ASP A 119 -7.58 -24.17 -5.93
CA ASP A 119 -7.12 -25.32 -6.72
C ASP A 119 -7.03 -24.91 -8.20
N PRO A 120 -5.82 -24.92 -8.79
CA PRO A 120 -5.65 -24.54 -10.19
C PRO A 120 -6.25 -25.55 -11.17
N GLY A 121 -6.50 -26.80 -10.77
CA GLY A 121 -7.07 -27.84 -11.65
C GLY A 121 -8.56 -27.70 -11.92
N VAL A 122 -9.28 -26.91 -11.11
CA VAL A 122 -10.74 -26.74 -11.20
C VAL A 122 -11.14 -25.40 -11.83
N ARG A 123 -10.20 -24.47 -11.96
CA ARG A 123 -10.49 -23.07 -12.34
C ARG A 123 -10.03 -22.71 -13.74
N VAL A 124 -10.72 -21.73 -14.33
CA VAL A 124 -10.29 -21.08 -15.56
C VAL A 124 -9.15 -20.12 -15.22
N LEU A 125 -7.95 -20.48 -15.64
CA LEU A 125 -6.75 -19.69 -15.45
C LEU A 125 -6.52 -18.73 -16.63
N PRO A 126 -5.98 -17.51 -16.39
CA PRO A 126 -5.42 -16.68 -17.45
C PRO A 126 -4.38 -17.44 -18.27
N ASP A 127 -4.30 -17.19 -19.58
CA ASP A 127 -3.49 -17.98 -20.51
C ASP A 127 -2.03 -18.18 -20.09
N LEU A 128 -1.38 -17.13 -19.57
CA LEU A 128 0.00 -17.21 -19.10
C LEU A 128 0.15 -18.16 -17.91
N LEU A 129 -0.78 -18.07 -16.95
CA LEU A 129 -0.77 -18.92 -15.75
C LEU A 129 -1.12 -20.36 -16.12
N ARG A 130 -2.10 -20.56 -17.01
CA ARG A 130 -2.47 -21.88 -17.51
C ARG A 130 -1.28 -22.60 -18.16
N ARG A 131 -0.58 -21.93 -19.09
CA ARG A 131 0.61 -22.51 -19.75
C ARG A 131 1.73 -22.82 -18.75
N THR A 132 1.98 -21.90 -17.81
CA THR A 132 2.97 -22.09 -16.73
C THR A 132 2.67 -23.36 -15.92
N LEU A 133 1.39 -23.63 -15.64
CA LEU A 133 0.97 -24.84 -14.93
C LEU A 133 1.09 -26.10 -15.78
N GLU A 134 0.62 -26.05 -17.03
CA GLU A 134 0.65 -27.17 -17.98
C GLU A 134 2.08 -27.63 -18.29
N GLU A 135 3.00 -26.67 -18.46
CA GLU A 135 4.40 -26.92 -18.78
C GLU A 135 5.25 -27.22 -17.54
N GLY A 136 4.77 -26.86 -16.35
CA GLY A 136 5.51 -27.02 -15.09
C GLY A 136 6.78 -26.16 -15.01
N ALA A 137 6.89 -25.13 -15.85
CA ALA A 137 8.04 -24.25 -15.96
C ALA A 137 7.61 -22.79 -16.03
N ALA A 138 8.34 -21.92 -15.33
CA ALA A 138 8.12 -20.48 -15.39
C ALA A 138 8.96 -19.88 -16.52
N PRO A 139 8.35 -19.26 -17.56
CA PRO A 139 9.12 -18.56 -18.59
C PRO A 139 9.95 -17.43 -17.97
N GLU A 140 11.25 -17.36 -18.25
CA GLU A 140 12.17 -16.43 -17.59
C GLU A 140 11.71 -14.98 -17.76
N GLU A 141 11.30 -14.59 -18.96
CA GLU A 141 10.90 -13.23 -19.26
C GLU A 141 9.60 -12.79 -18.56
N PHE A 142 8.76 -13.73 -18.11
CA PHE A 142 7.50 -13.44 -17.42
C PHE A 142 7.54 -13.70 -15.91
N SER A 143 8.63 -14.26 -15.39
CA SER A 143 8.74 -14.72 -14.02
C SER A 143 9.65 -13.87 -13.15
N ILE A 144 9.45 -13.99 -11.85
CA ILE A 144 10.33 -13.44 -10.81
C ILE A 144 10.91 -14.61 -10.04
N ASP A 145 12.23 -14.64 -9.88
CA ASP A 145 12.88 -15.68 -9.08
C ASP A 145 13.24 -15.13 -7.71
N CYS A 146 12.89 -15.92 -6.70
CA CYS A 146 13.08 -15.59 -5.30
C CYS A 146 13.87 -16.70 -4.61
N SER A 147 14.91 -16.32 -3.89
CA SER A 147 15.53 -17.20 -2.89
C SER A 147 14.77 -17.08 -1.57
N VAL A 148 14.58 -18.23 -0.89
CA VAL A 148 13.83 -18.33 0.36
C VAL A 148 14.72 -18.95 1.42
N ASP A 149 14.87 -18.25 2.54
CA ASP A 149 15.47 -18.78 3.77
C ASP A 149 14.36 -19.39 4.62
N GLU A 150 14.35 -20.72 4.78
CA GLU A 150 13.32 -21.44 5.54
C GLU A 150 13.42 -21.20 7.05
N GLU A 151 14.61 -20.88 7.59
CA GLU A 151 14.76 -20.64 9.03
C GLU A 151 14.15 -19.28 9.43
N SER A 152 14.45 -18.25 8.64
CA SER A 152 13.95 -16.90 8.93
C SER A 152 12.64 -16.56 8.21
N GLY A 153 12.21 -17.40 7.27
CA GLY A 153 11.09 -17.13 6.36
C GLY A 153 11.33 -15.92 5.44
N ARG A 154 12.57 -15.43 5.34
CA ARG A 154 12.90 -14.25 4.54
C ARG A 154 13.00 -14.61 3.07
N VAL A 155 12.41 -13.75 2.25
CA VAL A 155 12.48 -13.88 0.81
C VAL A 155 13.32 -12.76 0.23
N LYS A 156 14.18 -13.10 -0.71
CA LYS A 156 14.96 -12.15 -1.50
C LYS A 156 14.66 -12.36 -2.97
N VAL A 157 14.26 -11.27 -3.63
CA VAL A 157 14.08 -11.25 -5.09
C VAL A 157 15.47 -11.21 -5.75
N GLU A 158 15.76 -12.22 -6.55
CA GLU A 158 17.07 -12.41 -7.20
C GLU A 158 17.02 -11.98 -8.66
N ARG A 159 15.88 -12.20 -9.34
CA ARG A 159 15.68 -11.87 -10.75
C ARG A 159 14.25 -11.41 -11.03
N ILE A 160 14.11 -10.42 -11.91
CA ILE A 160 12.83 -9.94 -12.43
C ILE A 160 12.83 -10.08 -13.95
N GLY A 161 11.91 -10.87 -14.49
CA GLY A 161 11.68 -11.01 -15.92
C GLY A 161 11.13 -9.73 -16.54
N GLN A 162 11.61 -9.39 -17.74
CA GLN A 162 11.33 -8.10 -18.40
C GLN A 162 9.84 -7.85 -18.70
N ASN A 163 9.06 -8.91 -18.88
CA ASN A 163 7.64 -8.87 -19.21
C ASN A 163 6.75 -9.24 -18.02
N SER A 164 7.32 -9.47 -16.83
CA SER A 164 6.58 -9.78 -15.60
C SER A 164 5.66 -8.63 -15.19
N ALA A 165 4.61 -8.94 -14.41
CA ALA A 165 3.71 -7.91 -13.87
C ALA A 165 4.46 -6.85 -13.05
N ILE A 166 5.46 -7.26 -12.27
CA ILE A 166 6.30 -6.33 -11.50
C ILE A 166 7.08 -5.41 -12.43
N ALA A 167 7.72 -5.96 -13.48
CA ALA A 167 8.50 -5.16 -14.42
C ALA A 167 7.66 -4.07 -15.10
N ARG A 168 6.40 -4.38 -15.44
CA ARG A 168 5.49 -3.42 -16.10
C ARG A 168 5.11 -2.24 -15.21
N LEU A 169 4.89 -2.49 -13.91
CA LEU A 169 4.44 -1.46 -12.97
C LEU A 169 5.59 -0.74 -12.26
N TRP A 170 6.61 -1.47 -11.82
CA TRP A 170 7.72 -0.95 -11.02
C TRP A 170 9.08 -1.04 -11.69
N GLY A 171 9.23 -1.84 -12.74
CA GLY A 171 10.50 -2.03 -13.47
C GLY A 171 11.33 -3.19 -12.94
N LEU A 172 12.58 -3.25 -13.40
CA LEU A 172 13.49 -4.36 -13.13
C LEU A 172 14.29 -4.19 -11.83
N SER A 173 13.92 -3.22 -11.00
CA SER A 173 14.66 -2.92 -9.78
C SER A 173 14.20 -3.82 -8.63
N PRO A 174 15.08 -4.64 -8.04
CA PRO A 174 14.75 -5.49 -6.91
C PRO A 174 14.60 -4.71 -5.59
N VAL A 175 14.82 -3.39 -5.61
CA VAL A 175 14.54 -2.50 -4.47
C VAL A 175 13.20 -1.76 -4.60
N SER A 176 12.39 -2.13 -5.58
CA SER A 176 11.02 -1.64 -5.69
C SER A 176 10.13 -2.21 -4.58
N THR A 177 9.06 -1.48 -4.22
CA THR A 177 8.16 -1.82 -3.11
C THR A 177 7.73 -3.30 -3.02
N PRO A 178 7.28 -3.97 -4.10
CA PRO A 178 6.86 -5.38 -4.01
C PRO A 178 8.03 -6.37 -3.85
N CYS A 179 9.27 -5.91 -3.99
CA CYS A 179 10.49 -6.73 -3.85
C CYS A 179 11.20 -6.52 -2.50
N LEU A 180 10.74 -5.56 -1.68
CA LEU A 180 11.34 -5.27 -0.37
C LEU A 180 10.92 -6.30 0.68
N SER A 181 11.90 -6.95 1.27
CA SER A 181 11.73 -7.89 2.38
C SER A 181 11.29 -7.19 3.68
N GLY A 182 10.56 -7.90 4.54
CA GLY A 182 10.15 -7.43 5.86
C GLY A 182 8.91 -6.51 5.86
N THR A 183 8.39 -6.16 4.69
CA THR A 183 7.13 -5.43 4.53
C THR A 183 5.92 -6.31 4.87
N ASN A 184 4.77 -5.70 5.15
CA ASN A 184 3.53 -6.48 5.33
C ASN A 184 3.14 -7.22 4.05
N TYR A 185 3.43 -6.64 2.88
CA TYR A 185 3.24 -7.30 1.59
C TYR A 185 4.06 -8.58 1.49
N ASP A 186 5.36 -8.49 1.78
CA ASP A 186 6.28 -9.63 1.79
C ASP A 186 5.80 -10.74 2.73
N LYS A 187 5.45 -10.39 3.98
CA LYS A 187 4.97 -11.37 4.98
C LYS A 187 3.71 -12.12 4.55
N VAL A 188 2.75 -11.43 3.91
CA VAL A 188 1.51 -12.06 3.46
C VAL A 188 1.76 -12.93 2.22
N THR A 189 2.50 -12.40 1.25
CA THR A 189 2.73 -13.07 -0.04
C THR A 189 3.67 -14.27 0.06
N THR A 190 4.61 -14.27 1.01
CA THR A 190 5.56 -15.35 1.28
C THR A 190 4.90 -16.64 1.74
N LYS A 191 3.70 -16.59 2.31
CA LYS A 191 2.95 -17.80 2.71
C LYS A 191 2.78 -18.79 1.56
N GLY A 192 2.46 -18.29 0.36
CA GLY A 192 2.34 -19.12 -0.84
C GLY A 192 3.68 -19.74 -1.28
N TYR A 193 4.81 -19.08 -0.99
CA TYR A 193 6.14 -19.58 -1.36
C TYR A 193 6.52 -20.75 -0.46
N LEU A 194 6.29 -20.59 0.83
CA LEU A 194 6.52 -21.65 1.81
C LEU A 194 5.62 -22.86 1.56
N GLU A 195 4.35 -22.67 1.20
CA GLU A 195 3.45 -23.78 0.86
C GLU A 195 3.88 -24.50 -0.43
N ALA A 196 4.30 -23.77 -1.48
CA ALA A 196 4.84 -24.37 -2.69
C ALA A 196 6.09 -25.21 -2.41
N LEU A 197 7.03 -24.67 -1.63
CA LEU A 197 8.26 -25.38 -1.24
C LEU A 197 7.98 -26.61 -0.37
N LYS A 198 7.09 -26.48 0.61
CA LYS A 198 6.71 -27.57 1.53
C LYS A 198 6.02 -28.73 0.81
N THR A 199 5.14 -28.42 -0.14
CA THR A 199 4.36 -29.45 -0.85
C THR A 199 5.07 -29.98 -2.09
N GLY A 200 6.05 -29.25 -2.62
CA GLY A 200 6.68 -29.52 -3.90
C GLY A 200 5.73 -29.35 -5.10
N ARG A 201 4.58 -28.70 -4.90
CA ARG A 201 3.53 -28.52 -5.91
C ARG A 201 3.35 -27.03 -6.26
N PRO A 202 2.90 -26.72 -7.49
CA PRO A 202 2.50 -25.36 -7.85
C PRO A 202 1.44 -24.81 -6.87
N TYR A 203 1.65 -23.59 -6.39
CA TYR A 203 0.68 -22.88 -5.55
C TYR A 203 0.01 -21.78 -6.36
N TYR A 204 -1.32 -21.77 -6.36
CA TYR A 204 -2.13 -20.79 -7.08
C TYR A 204 -2.96 -19.97 -6.10
N ASP A 205 -2.83 -18.65 -6.17
CA ASP A 205 -3.64 -17.72 -5.39
C ASP A 205 -4.02 -16.48 -6.19
N HIS A 206 -5.09 -15.85 -5.71
CA HIS A 206 -5.41 -14.48 -6.05
C HIS A 206 -4.85 -13.57 -4.97
N VAL A 207 -4.37 -12.40 -5.39
CA VAL A 207 -3.87 -11.37 -4.48
C VAL A 207 -4.51 -10.03 -4.85
N TYR A 208 -4.97 -9.32 -3.83
CA TYR A 208 -5.43 -7.95 -3.95
C TYR A 208 -4.72 -7.08 -2.93
N ALA A 209 -3.82 -6.24 -3.41
CA ALA A 209 -2.90 -5.48 -2.56
C ALA A 209 -2.95 -3.99 -2.89
N ALA A 210 -2.98 -3.16 -1.85
CA ALA A 210 -2.70 -1.74 -1.98
C ALA A 210 -1.19 -1.54 -2.07
N MET A 211 -0.69 -1.07 -3.21
CA MET A 211 0.75 -0.89 -3.48
C MET A 211 1.06 0.49 -4.04
N MET A 212 2.17 1.07 -3.58
CA MET A 212 2.67 2.37 -4.04
C MET A 212 3.30 2.24 -5.43
N GLY A 213 2.79 3.00 -6.40
CA GLY A 213 3.33 3.17 -7.73
C GLY A 213 4.59 4.04 -7.76
N ARG A 214 5.15 4.21 -8.96
CA ARG A 214 6.38 5.01 -9.17
C ARG A 214 6.21 6.51 -8.92
N ASP A 215 4.99 6.99 -9.10
CA ASP A 215 4.54 8.36 -8.82
C ASP A 215 4.32 8.64 -7.33
N GLY A 216 4.37 7.60 -6.49
CA GLY A 216 4.08 7.68 -5.06
C GLY A 216 2.58 7.61 -4.73
N GLU A 217 1.72 7.37 -5.73
CA GLU A 217 0.30 7.09 -5.52
C GLU A 217 0.11 5.62 -5.15
N VAL A 218 -0.80 5.30 -4.22
CA VAL A 218 -1.11 3.90 -3.90
C VAL A 218 -2.35 3.49 -4.69
N SER A 219 -2.22 2.38 -5.41
CA SER A 219 -3.30 1.78 -6.18
C SER A 219 -3.61 0.39 -5.67
N TRP A 220 -4.88 -0.01 -5.77
CA TRP A 220 -5.27 -1.40 -5.59
C TRP A 220 -4.90 -2.21 -6.82
N ILE A 221 -4.00 -3.18 -6.65
CA ILE A 221 -3.51 -4.01 -7.74
C ILE A 221 -4.05 -5.43 -7.56
N PRO A 222 -5.06 -5.83 -8.35
CA PRO A 222 -5.52 -7.20 -8.41
C PRO A 222 -4.64 -8.01 -9.35
N TYR A 223 -4.16 -9.15 -8.87
CA TYR A 223 -3.42 -10.08 -9.71
C TYR A 223 -3.61 -11.51 -9.23
N GLN A 224 -3.48 -12.42 -10.18
CA GLN A 224 -3.42 -13.85 -9.94
C GLN A 224 -1.98 -14.29 -10.14
N ARG A 225 -1.52 -15.31 -9.41
CA ARG A 225 -0.17 -15.84 -9.60
C ARG A 225 -0.09 -17.34 -9.38
N ILE A 226 0.89 -17.94 -10.04
CA ILE A 226 1.38 -19.28 -9.76
C ILE A 226 2.79 -19.17 -9.20
N VAL A 227 3.03 -19.88 -8.11
CA VAL A 227 4.35 -20.05 -7.50
C VAL A 227 4.80 -21.48 -7.77
N LEU A 228 5.91 -21.61 -8.49
CA LEU A 228 6.54 -22.89 -8.81
C LEU A 228 7.76 -23.09 -7.90
N PRO A 229 7.83 -24.19 -7.14
CA PRO A 229 9.03 -24.54 -6.39
C PRO A 229 10.10 -25.06 -7.36
N HIS A 230 11.35 -24.63 -7.19
CA HIS A 230 12.47 -25.25 -7.89
C HIS A 230 12.83 -26.57 -7.23
N VAL A 231 13.18 -27.56 -8.05
CA VAL A 231 13.80 -28.80 -7.58
C VAL A 231 15.22 -28.46 -7.11
N GLU A 232 15.56 -28.85 -5.88
CA GLU A 232 16.86 -28.57 -5.26
C GLU A 232 18.02 -28.94 -6.20
N LYS A 233 18.91 -27.97 -6.48
CA LYS A 233 20.24 -28.26 -7.00
C LYS A 233 21.21 -28.27 -5.80
N PRO A 234 22.07 -29.28 -5.64
CA PRO A 234 23.00 -29.36 -4.52
C PRO A 234 23.82 -28.07 -4.38
N GLY A 235 23.76 -27.44 -3.20
CA GLY A 235 24.49 -26.21 -2.89
C GLY A 235 23.78 -24.89 -3.24
N GLN A 236 22.60 -24.93 -3.86
CA GLN A 236 21.72 -23.77 -3.99
C GLN A 236 20.66 -23.84 -2.89
N GLY A 237 20.33 -22.70 -2.27
CA GLY A 237 19.24 -22.58 -1.28
C GLY A 237 17.88 -22.95 -1.88
N LYS A 238 16.78 -22.72 -1.16
CA LYS A 238 15.43 -22.96 -1.70
C LYS A 238 15.03 -21.81 -2.61
N TRP A 239 14.44 -22.12 -3.77
CA TRP A 239 14.01 -21.12 -4.75
C TRP A 239 12.58 -21.36 -5.19
N VAL A 240 11.90 -20.26 -5.50
CA VAL A 240 10.62 -20.28 -6.20
C VAL A 240 10.68 -19.35 -7.40
N SER A 241 9.97 -19.72 -8.46
CA SER A 241 9.63 -18.81 -9.55
C SER A 241 8.17 -18.42 -9.43
N VAL A 242 7.90 -17.13 -9.55
CA VAL A 242 6.55 -16.55 -9.47
C VAL A 242 6.17 -16.01 -10.83
N VAL A 243 5.10 -16.54 -11.41
CA VAL A 243 4.46 -15.98 -12.61
C VAL A 243 3.16 -15.33 -12.19
N SER A 244 2.96 -14.07 -12.56
CA SER A 244 1.79 -13.30 -12.16
C SER A 244 1.18 -12.54 -13.33
N GLN A 245 -0.13 -12.35 -13.27
CA GLN A 245 -0.89 -11.59 -14.25
C GLN A 245 -1.86 -10.64 -13.54
N ILE A 246 -1.79 -9.36 -13.89
CA ILE A 246 -2.74 -8.33 -13.43
C ILE A 246 -4.07 -8.60 -14.12
N THR A 247 -5.07 -8.97 -13.34
CA THR A 247 -6.38 -9.42 -13.83
C THR A 247 -7.37 -9.40 -12.64
N PRO A 248 -8.69 -9.33 -12.88
CA PRO A 248 -9.67 -9.40 -11.80
C PRO A 248 -9.48 -10.62 -10.89
N VAL A 249 -9.81 -10.43 -9.60
CA VAL A 249 -9.65 -11.44 -8.56
C VAL A 249 -10.97 -11.66 -7.83
N GLU A 250 -11.21 -12.90 -7.45
CA GLU A 250 -12.33 -13.30 -6.59
C GLU A 250 -12.00 -13.08 -5.11
N ILE A 251 -11.86 -11.81 -4.71
CA ILE A 251 -11.69 -11.42 -3.31
C ILE A 251 -12.73 -10.34 -3.01
N ALA A 252 -13.70 -10.66 -2.17
CA ALA A 252 -14.68 -9.68 -1.71
C ALA A 252 -14.06 -8.82 -0.60
N VAL A 253 -13.79 -7.55 -0.90
CA VAL A 253 -13.38 -6.57 0.11
C VAL A 253 -14.64 -5.83 0.56
N VAL A 254 -15.01 -6.04 1.82
CA VAL A 254 -16.16 -5.39 2.49
C VAL A 254 -15.76 -4.02 3.00
#